data_AF-A0A847EL51-F1
#
_entry.id   AF-A0A847EL51-F1
#
_cell.length_a   1.000
_cell.length_b   1.000
_cell.length_c   1.000
_cell.angle_alpha   90.00
_cell.angle_beta   90.00
_cell.angle_gamma   90.00
#
_symmetry.space_group_name_H-M   'P 1'
#
loop_
_entity.id
_entity.type
_entity.pdbx_description
1 polymer ?
#
loop_
_entity_poly.entity_id
_entity_poly.type
_entity_poly.pdbx_seq_one_letter_code
_entity_poly.pdbx_strand_id
1 'polypeptide(L)'
;MNATWWRRNRFWLALLVPLLFLAVVASSFRLVNIYLPWDWTRPIVAHDTSGTLRQDFLGFDDVRREREVRVQVLSAVPQQVHGDAKAAAGAVLWRILLEFEAAPDQFLDSCTIELQDA
;
A
#
# COMPACT_ATOMS: atom_id res chain seq x y z
N MET A 1 -31.06 8.66 -41.43
CA MET A 1 -31.10 7.70 -40.31
C MET A 1 -32.55 7.62 -39.81
N ASN A 2 -33.15 6.43 -39.83
CA ASN A 2 -34.61 6.27 -39.80
C ASN A 2 -35.22 6.60 -38.41
N ALA A 3 -36.07 7.62 -38.35
CA ALA A 3 -36.75 8.09 -37.13
C ALA A 3 -37.57 6.99 -36.41
N THR A 4 -38.00 5.97 -37.14
CA THR A 4 -38.66 4.77 -36.62
C THR A 4 -37.78 3.93 -35.70
N TRP A 5 -36.47 3.87 -35.95
CA TRP A 5 -35.54 3.10 -35.12
C TRP A 5 -35.34 3.77 -33.76
N TRP A 6 -35.13 5.09 -33.74
CA TRP A 6 -34.99 5.86 -32.50
C TRP A 6 -36.23 5.77 -31.61
N ARG A 7 -37.43 5.86 -32.21
CA ARG A 7 -38.68 5.78 -31.48
C ARG A 7 -38.95 4.40 -30.87
N ARG A 8 -38.50 3.32 -31.52
CA ARG A 8 -38.62 1.94 -31.01
C ARG A 8 -37.65 1.66 -29.87
N ASN A 9 -36.43 2.22 -29.93
CA ASN A 9 -35.36 1.93 -28.99
C ASN A 9 -35.20 2.98 -27.87
N ARG A 10 -36.00 4.06 -27.87
CA ARG A 10 -35.85 5.16 -26.88
C ARG A 10 -35.89 4.70 -25.43
N PHE A 11 -36.74 3.73 -25.10
CA PHE A 11 -36.85 3.22 -23.73
C PHE A 11 -35.63 2.37 -23.34
N TRP A 12 -35.15 1.53 -24.26
CA TRP A 12 -33.94 0.74 -24.06
C TRP A 12 -32.70 1.63 -23.92
N LEU A 13 -32.59 2.68 -24.74
CA LEU A 13 -31.52 3.67 -24.62
C LEU A 13 -31.59 4.44 -23.30
N ALA A 14 -32.79 4.84 -22.87
CA ALA A 14 -32.98 5.50 -21.58
C ALA A 14 -32.63 4.59 -20.40
N LEU A 15 -32.88 3.27 -20.52
CA LEU A 15 -32.55 2.26 -19.51
C LEU A 15 -31.05 1.90 -19.52
N LEU A 16 -30.40 2.02 -20.68
CA LEU A 16 -28.99 1.74 -20.87
C LEU A 16 -28.09 2.73 -20.12
N VAL A 17 -28.51 3.99 -19.99
CA VAL A 17 -27.78 5.02 -19.23
C VAL A 17 -27.63 4.67 -17.73
N PRO A 18 -28.71 4.40 -16.95
CA PRO A 18 -28.57 4.03 -15.55
C PRO A 18 -27.89 2.66 -15.38
N LEU A 19 -28.07 1.72 -16.32
CA LEU A 19 -27.35 0.44 -16.30
C LEU A 19 -25.83 0.63 -16.46
N LEU A 20 -25.41 1.49 -17.39
CA LEU A 20 -23.99 1.84 -17.55
C LEU A 20 -23.45 2.53 -16.30
N PHE A 21 -24.21 3.46 -15.71
CA PHE A 21 -23.79 4.12 -14.49
C PHE A 21 -23.58 3.13 -13.34
N LEU A 22 -24.52 2.21 -13.13
CA LEU A 22 -24.37 1.15 -12.12
C LEU A 22 -23.20 0.22 -12.43
N ALA A 23 -22.97 -0.13 -13.70
CA ALA A 23 -21.82 -0.95 -14.11
C ALA A 23 -20.48 -0.25 -13.85
N VAL A 24 -20.42 1.06 -14.07
CA VAL A 24 -19.24 1.88 -13.75
C VAL A 24 -19.02 1.93 -12.24
N VAL A 25 -20.06 2.17 -11.44
CA VAL A 25 -19.95 2.19 -9.97
C VAL A 25 -19.59 0.82 -9.40
N ALA A 26 -20.15 -0.26 -9.92
CA ALA A 26 -19.79 -1.61 -9.51
C ALA A 26 -18.34 -1.96 -9.90
N SER A 27 -17.90 -1.53 -11.07
CA SER A 27 -16.52 -1.73 -11.54
C SER A 27 -15.53 -0.77 -10.89
N SER A 28 -15.99 0.36 -10.34
CA SER A 28 -15.15 1.31 -9.62
C SER A 28 -14.70 0.75 -8.29
N PHE A 29 -15.27 -0.35 -7.78
CA PHE A 29 -14.70 -1.05 -6.62
C PHE A 29 -13.21 -1.37 -6.83
N ARG A 30 -12.82 -1.75 -8.04
CA ARG A 30 -11.42 -2.03 -8.37
C ARG A 30 -10.58 -0.75 -8.42
N LEU A 31 -11.10 0.31 -9.03
CA LEU A 31 -10.45 1.63 -9.07
C LEU A 31 -10.24 2.20 -7.66
N VAL A 32 -11.30 2.13 -6.86
CA VAL A 32 -11.38 2.68 -5.52
C VAL A 32 -10.52 1.86 -4.58
N ASN A 33 -10.60 0.53 -4.54
CA ASN A 33 -9.80 -0.23 -3.56
C ASN A 33 -8.35 -0.49 -3.97
N ILE A 34 -8.04 -0.59 -5.27
CA ILE A 34 -6.68 -0.96 -5.73
C ILE A 34 -5.85 0.25 -6.13
N TYR A 35 -6.46 1.27 -6.75
CA TYR A 35 -5.71 2.36 -7.37
C TYR A 35 -5.80 3.69 -6.62
N LEU A 36 -6.78 3.87 -5.73
CA LEU A 36 -6.69 4.98 -4.77
C LEU A 36 -5.73 4.58 -3.65
N PRO A 37 -4.76 5.45 -3.31
CA PRO A 37 -3.83 5.20 -2.22
C PRO A 37 -4.57 5.34 -0.89
N TRP A 38 -5.15 4.25 -0.40
CA TRP A 38 -5.62 4.17 0.99
C TRP A 38 -4.47 4.13 1.96
N ASP A 39 -3.30 3.68 1.50
CA ASP A 39 -2.06 3.85 2.23
C ASP A 39 -1.60 5.30 2.07
N TRP A 40 -1.98 6.09 3.07
CA TRP A 40 -1.45 7.43 3.27
C TRP A 40 0.04 7.41 3.60
N THR A 41 0.62 6.22 3.79
CA THR A 41 2.02 6.03 4.14
C THR A 41 2.93 6.32 2.95
N ARG A 42 3.83 7.30 3.08
CA ARG A 42 4.85 7.59 2.08
C ARG A 42 6.13 6.88 2.50
N PRO A 43 6.61 5.89 1.75
CA PRO A 43 7.86 5.22 2.08
C PRO A 43 9.01 6.22 2.01
N ILE A 44 10.00 6.01 2.88
CA ILE A 44 11.27 6.72 2.82
C ILE A 44 12.35 5.76 2.33
N VAL A 45 13.33 6.29 1.61
CA VAL A 45 14.55 5.56 1.28
C VAL A 45 15.61 6.00 2.27
N ALA A 46 16.08 5.06 3.10
CA ALA A 46 17.25 5.29 3.93
C ALA A 46 18.49 5.25 3.02
N HIS A 47 19.30 6.31 3.04
CA HIS A 47 20.55 6.36 2.27
C HIS A 47 21.72 5.69 2.98
N ASP A 48 21.57 5.41 4.27
CA ASP A 48 22.56 4.78 5.14
C ASP A 48 21.89 3.66 5.97
N THR A 49 22.53 3.24 7.06
CA THR A 49 22.00 2.28 8.02
C THR A 49 20.85 2.82 8.89
N SER A 50 20.34 4.03 8.66
CA SER A 50 19.19 4.55 9.39
C SER A 50 18.30 5.44 8.53
N GLY A 51 17.01 5.48 8.87
CA GLY A 51 16.02 6.34 8.25
C GLY A 51 15.02 6.83 9.28
N THR A 52 14.47 8.02 9.07
CA THR A 52 13.41 8.57 9.91
C THR A 52 12.19 8.87 9.06
N LEU A 53 11.12 8.13 9.30
CA LEU A 53 9.82 8.35 8.69
C LEU A 53 9.09 9.41 9.51
N ARG A 54 8.82 10.58 8.91
CA ARG A 54 7.92 11.60 9.45
C ARG A 54 6.73 11.75 8.54
N GLN A 55 5.53 11.67 9.11
CA GLN A 55 4.34 11.71 8.28
C GLN A 55 3.07 12.12 9.00
N ASP A 56 2.28 12.92 8.30
CA ASP A 56 0.87 13.12 8.62
C ASP A 56 0.02 11.94 8.13
N PHE A 57 -0.93 11.50 8.95
CA PHE A 57 -1.93 10.52 8.57
C PHE A 57 -3.30 10.86 9.16
N LEU A 58 -4.35 10.31 8.54
CA LEU A 58 -5.71 10.39 9.07
C LEU A 58 -5.98 9.10 9.85
N GLY A 59 -6.30 9.23 11.14
CA GLY A 59 -6.69 8.08 11.96
C GLY A 59 -8.06 7.54 11.57
N PHE A 60 -8.40 6.34 12.07
CA PHE A 60 -9.72 5.72 11.88
C PHE A 60 -10.88 6.54 12.49
N ASP A 61 -10.57 7.51 13.34
CA ASP A 61 -11.48 8.46 13.95
C ASP A 61 -11.56 9.80 13.20
N ASP A 62 -11.06 9.86 11.96
CA ASP A 62 -10.99 11.06 11.12
C ASP A 62 -10.17 12.23 11.71
N VAL A 63 -9.33 11.95 12.71
CA VAL A 63 -8.41 12.95 13.29
C VAL A 63 -7.05 12.87 12.60
N ARG A 64 -6.57 14.02 12.12
CA ARG A 64 -5.20 14.15 11.59
C ARG A 64 -4.18 14.10 12.71
N ARG A 65 -3.15 13.28 12.53
CA ARG A 65 -2.05 13.11 13.47
C ARG A 65 -0.73 13.08 12.71
N GLU A 66 0.34 13.42 13.41
CA GLU A 66 1.70 13.22 12.95
C GLU A 66 2.27 11.97 13.63
N ARG A 67 3.11 11.24 12.91
CA ARG A 67 3.95 10.17 13.45
C ARG A 67 5.38 10.34 13.01
N GLU A 68 6.29 9.93 13.88
CA GLU A 68 7.72 9.91 13.66
C GLU A 68 8.27 8.57 14.15
N VAL A 69 8.82 7.80 13.22
CA VAL A 69 9.44 6.50 13.50
C VAL A 69 10.86 6.51 12.95
N ARG A 70 11.83 6.29 13.82
CA ARG A 70 13.23 6.08 13.44
C ARG A 70 13.48 4.58 13.32
N VAL A 71 14.12 4.18 12.23
CA VAL A 71 14.54 2.81 11.95
C VAL A 71 16.06 2.80 11.80
N GLN A 72 16.72 1.86 12.46
CA GLN A 72 18.17 1.68 12.38
C GLN A 72 18.53 0.22 12.12
N VAL A 73 19.39 -0.01 11.14
CA VAL A 73 20.05 -1.28 10.87
C VAL A 73 21.25 -1.40 11.80
N LEU A 74 21.15 -2.27 12.79
CA LEU A 74 22.22 -2.54 13.75
C LEU A 74 23.26 -3.50 13.19
N SER A 75 22.84 -4.49 12.40
CA SER A 75 23.76 -5.42 11.75
C SER A 75 23.11 -6.12 10.55
N ALA A 76 23.93 -6.50 9.56
CA ALA A 76 23.56 -7.38 8.46
C ALA A 76 24.69 -8.41 8.29
N VAL A 77 24.43 -9.66 8.65
CA VAL A 77 25.44 -10.74 8.60
C VAL A 77 24.93 -11.95 7.81
N PRO A 78 25.75 -12.56 6.95
CA PRO A 78 25.35 -13.77 6.25
C PRO A 78 25.22 -14.92 7.25
N GLN A 79 24.20 -15.75 7.05
CA GLN A 79 23.97 -17.00 7.77
C GLN A 79 23.85 -18.15 6.79
N GLN A 80 24.22 -19.35 7.24
CA GLN A 80 24.05 -20.57 6.46
C GLN A 80 22.67 -21.20 6.70
N VAL A 81 22.16 -21.07 7.92
CA VAL A 81 20.88 -21.65 8.38
C VAL A 81 20.29 -20.73 9.45
N HIS A 82 18.97 -20.57 9.47
CA HIS A 82 18.22 -19.91 10.54
C HIS A 82 16.98 -20.73 10.90
N GLY A 83 17.00 -21.40 12.05
CA GLY A 83 15.97 -22.41 12.38
C GLY A 83 16.00 -23.53 11.33
N ASP A 84 14.85 -23.76 10.67
CA ASP A 84 14.73 -24.72 9.56
C ASP A 84 14.97 -24.09 8.18
N ALA A 85 15.15 -22.76 8.11
CA ALA A 85 15.35 -22.05 6.85
C ALA A 85 16.81 -22.12 6.39
N LYS A 86 17.00 -22.41 5.10
CA LYS A 86 18.29 -22.39 4.41
C LYS A 86 18.20 -21.55 3.16
N ALA A 87 19.30 -20.92 2.78
CA ALA A 87 19.38 -20.24 1.51
C ALA A 87 19.14 -21.22 0.36
N ALA A 88 18.41 -20.79 -0.67
CA ALA A 88 18.34 -21.52 -1.93
C ALA A 88 19.73 -21.57 -2.61
N ALA A 89 19.93 -22.51 -3.54
CA ALA A 89 21.19 -22.60 -4.27
C ALA A 89 21.50 -21.28 -4.99
N GLY A 90 22.69 -20.71 -4.74
CA GLY A 90 23.12 -19.43 -5.31
C GLY A 90 22.61 -18.19 -4.56
N ALA A 91 21.82 -18.34 -3.50
CA ALA A 91 21.39 -17.24 -2.64
C ALA A 91 22.21 -17.16 -1.36
N VAL A 92 22.23 -15.98 -0.73
CA VAL A 92 22.79 -15.76 0.61
C VAL A 92 21.63 -15.49 1.56
N LEU A 93 21.56 -16.24 2.66
CA LEU A 93 20.64 -15.95 3.75
C LEU A 93 21.26 -14.87 4.64
N TRP A 94 20.57 -13.76 4.85
CA TRP A 94 21.04 -12.66 5.70
C TRP A 94 20.26 -12.61 7.00
N ARG A 95 20.95 -12.43 8.12
CA ARG A 95 20.34 -12.02 9.38
C ARG A 95 20.55 -10.53 9.55
N ILE A 96 19.44 -9.81 9.60
CA ILE A 96 19.42 -8.35 9.72
C ILE A 96 18.78 -8.01 11.05
N LEU A 97 19.50 -7.22 11.86
CA LEU A 97 19.00 -6.72 13.13
C LEU A 97 18.58 -5.27 12.93
N LEU A 98 17.32 -4.98 13.26
CA LEU A 98 16.72 -3.66 13.13
C LEU A 98 16.27 -3.17 14.50
N GLU A 99 16.40 -1.87 14.73
CA GLU A 99 15.87 -1.16 15.89
C GLU A 99 14.83 -0.14 15.43
N PHE A 100 13.74 -0.05 16.18
CA PHE A 100 12.63 0.87 15.95
C PHE A 100 12.47 1.76 17.16
N GLU A 101 12.44 3.06 16.94
CA GLU A 101 12.22 4.05 17.96
C GLU A 101 11.06 4.95 17.55
N ALA A 102 10.07 5.09 18.44
CA ALA A 102 8.92 5.96 18.28
C ALA A 102 8.44 6.42 19.67
N ALA A 103 7.75 7.55 19.72
CA ALA A 103 7.13 8.00 20.97
C ALA A 103 5.96 7.08 21.36
N PRO A 104 5.76 6.80 22.67
CA PRO A 104 4.82 5.77 23.14
C PRO A 104 3.33 6.14 22.91
N ASP A 105 3.05 7.40 22.60
CA ASP A 105 1.73 7.94 22.29
C ASP A 105 1.37 7.89 20.80
N GLN A 106 2.29 7.41 19.95
CA GLN A 106 2.03 7.26 18.52
C GLN A 106 1.25 5.97 18.22
N PHE A 107 0.23 6.10 17.36
CA PHE A 107 -0.52 4.96 16.86
C PHE A 107 0.25 4.27 15.72
N LEU A 108 0.75 3.07 16.00
CA LEU A 108 1.44 2.21 15.05
C LEU A 108 0.72 0.86 15.01
N ASP A 109 0.36 0.39 13.81
CA ASP A 109 -0.35 -0.88 13.61
C ASP A 109 0.56 -1.93 12.93
N SER A 110 1.26 -1.51 11.87
CA SER A 110 2.21 -2.36 11.15
C SER A 110 3.40 -1.55 10.63
N CYS A 111 4.50 -2.25 10.35
CA CYS A 111 5.69 -1.71 9.70
C CYS A 111 6.09 -2.66 8.57
N THR A 112 6.21 -2.12 7.35
CA THR A 112 6.71 -2.85 6.18
C THR A 112 8.08 -2.30 5.83
N ILE A 113 9.05 -3.21 5.66
CA ILE A 113 10.44 -2.86 5.34
C ILE A 113 10.85 -3.68 4.14
N GLU A 114 11.35 -2.96 3.14
CA GLU A 114 11.91 -3.55 1.93
C GLU A 114 13.40 -3.28 1.91
N LEU A 115 14.17 -4.35 1.73
CA LEU A 115 15.62 -4.30 1.64
C LEU A 115 15.98 -4.59 0.19
N GLN A 116 16.68 -3.64 -0.44
CA GLN A 116 17.13 -3.78 -1.81
C GLN A 116 18.65 -3.96 -1.81
N ASP A 117 19.10 -5.03 -2.47
CA ASP A 117 20.53 -5.25 -2.75
C ASP A 117 20.98 -4.26 -3.85
N ALA A 118 22.19 -3.71 -3.71
CA ALA A 118 22.72 -2.63 -4.55
C ALA A 118 23.55 -3.16 -5.73
#